data_AF-A0ABD0RS88-F1
#
_entry.id   AF-A0ABD0RS88-F1
#
_cell.length_a   1.000
_cell.length_b   1.000
_cell.length_c   1.000
_cell.angle_alpha   90.00
_cell.angle_beta   90.00
_cell.angle_gamma   90.00
#
_symmetry.space_group_name_H-M   'P 1'
#
loop_
_entity.id
_entity.type
_entity.pdbx_description
1 polymer ?
#
loop_
_entity_poly.entity_id
_entity_poly.type
_entity_poly.pdbx_seq_one_letter_code
_entity_poly.pdbx_strand_id
1 'polypeptide(L)' 'DFKPSRCDDKDFLEKAGCTQLGIENPRGTVTTDENKPVTNRKIDGGQNLRPDEIIQIQPQKLTLNLRSGTIPHL' A
#
# COMPACT_ATOMS: atom_id res chain seq x y z
N ASP A 1 0.74 12.49 40.20
CA ASP A 1 1.94 12.29 39.38
C ASP A 1 1.57 11.76 38.00
N PHE A 2 1.99 12.45 36.94
CA PHE A 2 1.89 11.95 35.58
C PHE A 2 2.90 10.82 35.38
N LYS A 3 2.43 9.63 34.97
CA LYS A 3 3.30 8.50 34.60
C LYS A 3 3.33 8.40 33.08
N PRO A 4 4.48 8.63 32.41
CA PRO A 4 4.56 8.48 30.97
C PRO A 4 4.31 7.02 30.57
N SER A 5 3.44 6.80 29.60
CA SER A 5 3.22 5.50 28.95
C SER A 5 4.10 5.38 27.71
N ARG A 6 4.49 4.15 27.36
CA ARG A 6 5.21 3.86 26.11
C ARG A 6 4.27 3.54 24.94
N CYS A 7 3.00 3.33 25.21
CA CYS A 7 1.96 3.10 24.21
C CYS A 7 0.86 4.13 24.42
N ASP A 8 0.76 5.07 23.50
CA ASP A 8 -0.18 6.19 23.51
C ASP A 8 -0.28 6.75 22.08
N ASP A 9 -1.14 7.75 21.86
CA ASP A 9 -1.17 8.48 20.60
C ASP A 9 0.21 9.12 20.33
N LYS A 10 0.63 9.06 19.07
CA LYS A 10 1.93 9.59 18.61
C LYS A 10 2.15 11.03 19.09
N ASP A 11 1.13 11.87 18.98
CA ASP A 11 1.20 13.29 19.35
C ASP A 11 1.38 13.47 20.87
N PHE A 12 0.82 12.57 21.69
CA PHE A 12 1.03 12.60 23.14
C PHE A 12 2.42 12.08 23.52
N LEU A 13 2.94 11.06 22.82
CA LEU A 13 4.32 10.60 23.01
C LEU A 13 5.33 11.70 22.69
N GLU A 14 5.13 12.46 21.60
CA GLU A 14 5.97 13.60 21.24
C GLU A 14 5.89 14.71 22.30
N LYS A 15 4.68 15.07 22.78
CA LYS A 15 4.50 16.04 23.88
C LYS A 15 5.13 15.60 25.19
N ALA A 16 5.19 14.29 25.44
CA ALA A 16 5.85 13.69 26.60
C ALA A 16 7.40 13.65 26.46
N GLY A 17 7.96 14.14 25.35
CA GLY A 17 9.40 14.25 25.15
C GLY A 17 10.04 13.08 24.40
N CYS A 18 9.24 12.16 23.83
CA CYS A 18 9.80 11.13 22.95
C CYS A 18 10.28 11.77 21.64
N THR A 19 11.53 11.47 21.26
CA THR A 19 12.07 11.91 19.97
C THR A 19 11.40 11.14 18.83
N GLN A 20 11.35 11.73 17.63
CA GLN A 20 10.77 11.05 16.47
C GLN A 20 11.48 9.71 16.16
N LEU A 21 12.81 9.66 16.35
CA LEU A 21 13.59 8.42 16.19
C LEU A 21 13.30 7.37 17.26
N GLY A 22 12.78 7.80 18.42
CA GLY A 22 12.41 6.91 19.52
C GLY A 22 10.98 6.38 19.45
N ILE A 23 10.16 6.81 18.47
CA ILE A 23 8.78 6.38 18.30
C ILE A 23 8.68 5.38 17.14
N GLU A 24 8.41 4.12 17.45
CA GLU A 24 8.08 3.12 16.44
C GLU A 24 6.60 3.20 16.05
N ASN A 25 6.33 3.52 14.78
CA ASN A 25 4.97 3.66 14.27
C ASN A 25 4.81 2.93 12.93
N PRO A 26 4.82 1.58 12.91
CA PRO A 26 4.65 0.82 11.67
C PRO A 26 3.32 1.17 11.00
N ARG A 27 3.35 1.31 9.68
CA ARG A 27 2.19 1.64 8.84
C ARG A 27 1.94 0.51 7.85
N GLY A 28 0.67 0.32 7.49
CA GLY A 28 0.34 -0.56 6.39
C GLY A 28 0.86 0.00 5.07
N THR A 29 1.19 -0.88 4.13
CA THR A 29 1.70 -0.52 2.80
C THR A 29 1.03 -1.37 1.73
N VAL A 30 0.95 -0.82 0.53
CA VAL A 30 0.60 -1.57 -0.68
C VAL A 30 1.79 -1.57 -1.62
N THR A 31 2.14 -2.74 -2.16
CA THR A 31 3.19 -2.90 -3.14
C THR A 31 2.64 -3.61 -4.36
N THR A 32 2.88 -3.03 -5.54
CA THR A 32 2.43 -3.60 -6.80
C THR A 32 3.51 -4.49 -7.38
N ASP A 33 3.28 -5.80 -7.36
CA ASP A 33 4.25 -6.80 -7.79
C ASP A 33 4.12 -7.12 -9.29
N GLU A 34 2.90 -7.06 -9.83
CA GLU A 34 2.62 -7.25 -11.26
C GLU A 34 1.52 -6.29 -11.73
N ASN A 35 1.82 -5.51 -12.76
CA ASN A 35 0.93 -4.47 -13.31
C ASN A 35 1.07 -4.37 -14.84
N LYS A 36 0.87 -5.48 -15.53
CA LYS A 36 0.72 -5.50 -16.98
C LYS A 36 -0.42 -4.56 -17.39
N PRO A 37 -0.22 -3.72 -18.41
CA PRO A 37 -1.26 -2.80 -18.85
C PRO A 37 -2.45 -3.56 -19.45
N VAL A 38 -3.65 -3.01 -19.29
CA VAL A 38 -4.83 -3.52 -19.99
C VAL A 38 -4.63 -3.44 -21.51
N THR A 39 -5.11 -4.47 -22.21
CA THR A 39 -4.99 -4.57 -23.66
C THR A 39 -5.96 -3.59 -24.33
N ASN A 40 -5.42 -2.58 -25.02
CA ASN A 40 -6.21 -1.68 -25.86
C ASN A 40 -6.34 -2.24 -27.29
N ARG A 41 -7.55 -2.20 -27.85
CA ARG A 41 -7.78 -2.61 -29.24
C ARG A 41 -7.14 -1.61 -30.20
N LYS A 42 -6.26 -2.08 -31.09
CA LYS A 42 -5.76 -1.28 -32.21
C LYS A 42 -6.78 -1.31 -33.36
N ILE A 43 -7.19 -0.14 -33.83
CA ILE A 43 -8.27 0.04 -34.82
C ILE A 43 -7.78 -0.34 -36.24
N ASP A 44 -6.49 -0.14 -36.53
CA ASP A 44 -5.90 -0.39 -37.85
C ASP A 44 -5.34 -1.81 -37.99
N GLY A 45 -6.20 -2.83 -37.90
CA GLY A 45 -5.84 -4.21 -38.22
C GLY A 45 -4.90 -4.89 -37.23
N GLY A 46 -5.03 -4.57 -35.94
CA GLY A 46 -4.16 -5.09 -34.87
C GLY A 46 -4.08 -6.62 -34.80
N GLN A 47 -2.89 -7.12 -34.43
CA GLN A 47 -2.57 -8.54 -34.17
C GLN A 47 -3.73 -9.29 -33.51
N ASN A 48 -4.08 -10.45 -34.07
CA ASN A 48 -4.93 -11.43 -33.39
C ASN A 48 -4.19 -11.96 -32.17
N LEU A 49 -4.40 -11.31 -31.02
CA LEU A 49 -3.86 -11.75 -29.74
C LEU A 49 -4.53 -13.06 -29.34
N ARG A 50 -3.73 -13.98 -28.81
CA ARG A 50 -4.26 -15.19 -28.19
C ARG A 50 -5.00 -14.79 -26.90
N PRO A 51 -6.02 -15.55 -26.47
CA PRO A 51 -6.77 -15.20 -25.27
C PRO A 51 -5.91 -15.00 -24.00
N ASP A 52 -4.80 -15.72 -23.87
CA ASP A 52 -3.84 -15.60 -22.76
C ASP A 52 -2.98 -14.33 -22.79
N GLU A 53 -2.96 -13.61 -23.91
CA GLU A 53 -2.24 -12.35 -24.09
C GLU A 53 -3.14 -11.13 -23.84
N ILE A 54 -4.46 -11.34 -23.70
CA ILE A 54 -5.44 -10.28 -23.46
C ILE A 54 -5.55 -10.05 -21.96
N ILE A 55 -5.05 -8.90 -21.51
CA ILE A 55 -5.12 -8.45 -20.12
C ILE A 55 -6.31 -7.51 -19.97
N GLN A 56 -7.27 -7.88 -19.12
CA GLN A 56 -8.49 -7.10 -18.90
C GLN A 56 -8.50 -6.32 -17.58
N ILE A 57 -7.61 -6.65 -16.65
CA ILE A 57 -7.51 -6.00 -15.34
C ILE A 57 -6.05 -5.78 -14.97
N GLN A 58 -5.80 -4.68 -14.27
CA GLN A 58 -4.51 -4.36 -13.66
C GLN A 58 -4.74 -3.63 -12.32
N PRO A 59 -3.84 -3.76 -11.33
CA PRO A 59 -2.70 -4.68 -11.30
C PRO A 59 -3.14 -6.14 -11.17
N GLN A 60 -2.27 -7.08 -11.54
CA GLN A 60 -2.55 -8.53 -11.45
C GLN A 60 -2.08 -9.12 -10.12
N LYS A 61 -1.10 -8.48 -9.48
CA LYS A 61 -0.57 -8.93 -8.19
C LYS A 61 -0.18 -7.76 -7.30
N LEU A 62 -0.63 -7.83 -6.05
CA LEU A 62 -0.33 -6.88 -4.99
C LEU A 62 0.15 -7.64 -3.74
N THR A 63 1.07 -7.03 -3.01
CA THR A 63 1.39 -7.38 -1.63
C THR A 63 0.84 -6.30 -0.70
N LEU A 64 0.06 -6.72 0.30
CA LEU A 64 -0.55 -5.84 1.30
C LEU A 64 0.08 -6.11 2.68
N ASN A 65 0.74 -5.11 3.25
CA ASN A 65 1.14 -5.14 4.65
C ASN A 65 0.05 -4.43 5.46
N LEU A 66 -0.62 -5.16 6.35
CA LEU A 66 -1.79 -4.65 7.08
C LEU A 66 -1.44 -4.30 8.52
N ARG A 67 -1.75 -3.06 8.93
CA ARG A 67 -1.85 -2.69 10.35
C ARG A 67 -3.30 -2.78 10.78
N SER A 68 -3.54 -3.47 11.90
CA SER A 68 -4.88 -3.64 12.45
C SER A 68 -5.60 -2.29 12.62
N GLY A 69 -6.87 -2.24 12.23
CA GLY A 69 -7.71 -1.04 12.31
C GLY A 69 -7.38 0.06 11.29
N THR A 70 -6.50 -0.21 10.31
CA THR A 70 -6.16 0.76 9.26
C THR A 70 -6.40 0.18 7.87
N ILE A 71 -6.78 1.03 6.93
CA ILE A 71 -6.94 0.69 5.52
C ILE A 71 -5.70 1.21 4.78
N PRO A 72 -4.92 0.34 4.10
CA PRO A 72 -3.81 0.77 3.25
C PRO A 72 -4.33 1.58 2.07
N HIS A 73 -3.61 2.63 1.68
CA HIS A 73 -3.91 3.40 0.48
C HIS A 73 -3.11 2.84 -0.71
N LEU A 74 -3.81 2.65 -1.83
CA LEU A 74 -3.28 2.27 -3.15
C LEU A 74 -2.78 3.49 -3.92
#